data_AF-A0A8C5WKL8-F1
#
_entry.id   AF-A0A8C5WKL8-F1
#
_cell.length_a   1.000
_cell.length_b   1.000
_cell.length_c   1.000
_cell.angle_alpha   90.00
_cell.angle_beta   90.00
_cell.angle_gamma   90.00
#
_symmetry.space_group_name_H-M   'P 1'
#
loop_
_entity.id
_entity.type
_entity.pdbx_description
1 polymer ?
#
loop_
_entity_poly.entity_id
_entity_poly.type
_entity_poly.pdbx_seq_one_letter_code
_entity_poly.pdbx_strand_id
1 'polypeptide(L)'
;MDFIVELPESKGNTVILTIIDRFSKMGHYVPLRKLPSAAELVPIFIANVVRIHGIPLGIVSDRGTQFVSRFWRGFCKNVGIDLSFSSAYHPQTNGAAERANQNVEKYLRCFISERQDNWSDLLPWAEYALNSAVSEASGHSPFFTVYGFDPPVLPTAFPDTAIPALDEHLASLTETWGRVKQALERSSIVQKTKADRRRGPAPVYQVGDRVWLSSRNVKLLVPSMKLAPRYIGPYKILRRLSPVSYALALPSHIRIHNVFHGSLLKPLLCNRYSRVRAPPPPVSVEGEEEFE
;
A
#
# COMPACT_ATOMS: atom_id res chain seq x y z
N MET A 1 9.76 -4.74 -2.53
CA MET A 1 10.64 -5.49 -1.62
C MET A 1 11.03 -4.56 -0.50
N ASP A 2 11.01 -5.05 0.73
CA ASP A 2 11.41 -4.29 1.91
C ASP A 2 11.92 -5.25 3.01
N PHE A 3 12.52 -4.70 4.07
CA PHE A 3 12.92 -5.47 5.24
C PHE A 3 12.18 -4.97 6.48
N ILE A 4 11.60 -5.91 7.24
CA ILE A 4 11.20 -5.67 8.62
C ILE A 4 12.38 -6.06 9.49
N VAL A 5 12.95 -5.08 10.19
CA VAL A 5 14.16 -5.23 11.03
C VAL A 5 13.81 -5.04 12.51
N GLU A 6 14.78 -5.24 13.39
CA GLU A 6 14.64 -5.05 14.83
C GLU A 6 13.53 -5.91 15.47
N LEU A 7 13.30 -7.10 14.91
CA LEU A 7 12.38 -8.07 15.51
C LEU A 7 13.07 -8.78 16.69
N PRO A 8 12.31 -9.16 17.73
CA PRO A 8 12.80 -10.07 18.76
C PRO A 8 13.39 -11.34 18.13
N GLU A 9 14.38 -11.94 18.77
CA GLU A 9 14.99 -13.15 18.22
C GLU A 9 13.98 -14.32 18.22
N SER A 10 13.81 -14.97 17.07
CA SER A 10 13.02 -16.19 16.94
C SER A 10 13.81 -17.26 16.17
N LYS A 11 14.24 -18.29 16.89
CA LYS A 11 15.15 -19.36 16.38
C LYS A 11 16.36 -18.79 15.62
N GLY A 12 16.96 -17.72 16.17
CA GLY A 12 18.09 -17.01 15.58
C GLY A 12 17.74 -16.06 14.42
N ASN A 13 16.46 -15.86 14.09
CA ASN A 13 15.99 -14.89 13.11
C ASN A 13 15.63 -13.56 13.77
N THR A 14 15.97 -12.45 13.12
CA THR A 14 15.72 -11.07 13.61
C THR A 14 15.18 -10.13 12.51
N VAL A 15 15.10 -10.62 11.27
CA VAL A 15 14.71 -9.84 10.10
C VAL A 15 13.72 -10.64 9.26
N ILE A 16 12.76 -9.97 8.64
CA ILE A 16 11.89 -10.55 7.60
C ILE A 16 12.11 -9.79 6.31
N LEU A 17 12.46 -10.48 5.23
CA LEU A 17 12.39 -9.93 3.88
C LEU A 17 10.95 -10.07 3.37
N THR A 18 10.32 -8.93 3.05
CA THR A 18 8.96 -8.88 2.49
C THR A 18 9.00 -8.63 0.99
N ILE A 19 8.31 -9.49 0.24
CA ILE A 19 8.24 -9.41 -1.22
C ILE A 19 6.79 -9.54 -1.63
N ILE A 20 6.23 -8.48 -2.20
CA ILE A 20 4.80 -8.39 -2.46
C ILE A 20 4.61 -8.07 -3.93
N ASP A 21 3.90 -8.95 -4.63
CA ASP A 21 3.52 -8.69 -6.00
C ASP A 21 2.53 -7.51 -6.06
N ARG A 22 2.80 -6.56 -6.97
CA ARG A 22 2.02 -5.33 -7.04
C ARG A 22 0.63 -5.56 -7.61
N PHE A 23 0.45 -6.58 -8.43
CA PHE A 23 -0.83 -6.86 -9.07
C PHE A 23 -1.73 -7.70 -8.15
N SER A 24 -1.36 -8.96 -7.92
CA SER A 24 -2.10 -9.94 -7.13
C SER A 24 -2.15 -9.64 -5.63
N LYS A 25 -1.18 -8.85 -5.14
CA LYS A 25 -0.91 -8.65 -3.70
C LYS A 25 -0.39 -9.90 -2.99
N MET A 26 0.03 -10.93 -3.72
CA MET A 26 0.64 -12.11 -3.12
C MET A 26 1.95 -11.72 -2.45
N GLY A 27 2.11 -12.12 -1.19
CA GLY A 27 3.29 -11.84 -0.39
C GLY A 27 4.13 -13.09 -0.15
N HIS A 28 5.45 -12.93 -0.14
CA HIS A 28 6.43 -13.86 0.40
C HIS A 28 7.13 -13.22 1.59
N TYR A 29 7.24 -13.97 2.68
CA TYR A 29 7.83 -13.51 3.94
C TYR A 29 8.96 -14.45 4.36
N VAL A 30 10.20 -14.01 4.15
CA VAL A 30 11.37 -14.86 4.38
C VAL A 30 12.05 -14.47 5.68
N PRO A 31 12.14 -15.37 6.69
CA PRO A 31 12.82 -15.10 7.94
C PRO A 31 14.34 -15.16 7.73
N LEU A 32 15.06 -14.19 8.29
CA LEU A 32 16.50 -14.03 8.13
C LEU A 32 17.16 -13.78 9.50
N ARG A 33 18.36 -14.34 9.68
CA ARG A 33 19.17 -14.17 10.90
C ARG A 33 19.61 -12.73 11.15
N LYS A 34 19.88 -12.02 10.07
CA LYS A 34 20.30 -10.62 10.06
C LYS A 34 20.00 -10.02 8.69
N LEU A 35 20.17 -8.71 8.56
CA LEU A 35 20.15 -8.06 7.25
C LEU A 35 21.23 -8.69 6.35
N PRO A 36 20.84 -9.24 5.18
CA PRO A 36 21.79 -9.85 4.27
C PRO A 36 22.65 -8.77 3.59
N SER A 37 23.85 -9.14 3.17
CA SER A 37 24.57 -8.39 2.14
C SER A 37 23.83 -8.50 0.80
N ALA A 38 24.17 -7.63 -0.15
CA ALA A 38 23.60 -7.72 -1.50
C ALA A 38 23.94 -9.04 -2.21
N ALA A 39 25.10 -9.64 -1.90
CA ALA A 39 25.51 -10.93 -2.44
C ALA A 39 24.66 -12.08 -1.87
N GLU A 40 24.35 -12.03 -0.57
CA GLU A 40 23.45 -13.00 0.09
C GLU A 40 21.99 -12.82 -0.33
N LEU A 41 21.56 -11.60 -0.69
CA LEU A 41 20.18 -11.33 -1.12
C LEU A 41 19.81 -12.04 -2.42
N VAL A 42 20.73 -12.18 -3.37
CA VAL A 42 20.46 -12.83 -4.68
C VAL A 42 19.99 -14.28 -4.55
N PRO A 43 20.71 -15.20 -3.88
CA PRO A 43 20.24 -16.57 -3.74
C PRO A 43 18.93 -16.67 -2.94
N ILE A 44 18.73 -15.80 -1.93
CA ILE A 44 17.47 -15.72 -1.18
C ILE A 44 16.32 -15.34 -2.12
N PHE A 45 16.50 -14.31 -2.95
CA PHE A 45 15.52 -13.85 -3.92
C PHE A 45 15.20 -14.92 -4.97
N ILE A 46 16.22 -15.62 -5.46
CA ILE A 46 16.03 -16.70 -6.45
C ILE A 46 15.21 -17.85 -5.84
N ALA A 47 15.57 -18.31 -4.65
CA ALA A 47 14.92 -19.45 -4.01
C ALA A 47 13.45 -19.19 -3.65
N ASN A 48 13.14 -17.97 -3.23
CA ASN A 48 11.81 -17.61 -2.70
C ASN A 48 10.91 -16.90 -3.70
N VAL A 49 11.44 -16.35 -4.80
CA VAL A 49 10.64 -15.63 -5.80
C VAL A 49 10.82 -16.23 -7.18
N VAL A 50 12.05 -16.21 -7.71
CA VAL A 50 12.30 -16.58 -9.11
C VAL A 50 11.94 -18.03 -9.38
N ARG A 51 12.22 -18.93 -8.43
CA ARG A 51 11.82 -20.35 -8.51
C ARG A 51 10.31 -20.54 -8.65
N ILE A 52 9.51 -19.67 -8.04
CA ILE A 52 8.05 -19.83 -7.95
C ILE A 52 7.35 -19.06 -9.08
N HIS A 53 7.79 -17.83 -9.35
CA HIS A 53 7.10 -16.86 -10.22
C HIS A 53 7.88 -16.48 -11.47
N GLY A 54 9.12 -16.95 -11.62
CA GLY A 54 10.04 -16.47 -12.66
C GLY A 54 10.66 -15.11 -12.35
N ILE A 55 11.41 -14.58 -13.31
CA ILE A 55 12.10 -13.30 -13.18
C ILE A 55 11.07 -12.17 -13.35
N PRO A 56 10.89 -11.26 -12.37
CA PRO A 56 9.94 -10.16 -12.51
C PRO A 56 10.45 -9.11 -13.50
N LEU A 57 9.53 -8.40 -14.16
CA LEU A 57 9.87 -7.28 -15.05
C LEU A 57 10.50 -6.10 -14.31
N GLY A 58 10.13 -5.89 -13.05
CA GLY A 58 10.68 -4.79 -12.26
C GLY A 58 10.44 -4.93 -10.77
N ILE A 59 11.33 -4.30 -10.00
CA ILE A 59 11.33 -4.32 -8.54
C ILE A 59 11.27 -2.89 -8.03
N VAL A 60 10.32 -2.64 -7.12
CA VAL A 60 10.28 -1.42 -6.32
C VAL A 60 10.79 -1.74 -4.92
N SER A 61 11.77 -0.98 -4.46
CA SER A 61 12.36 -1.12 -3.11
C SER A 61 12.61 0.25 -2.49
N ASP A 62 12.87 0.28 -1.19
CA ASP A 62 13.38 1.48 -0.52
C ASP A 62 14.85 1.74 -0.89
N ARG A 63 15.47 2.75 -0.29
CA ARG A 63 16.88 3.08 -0.50
C ARG A 63 17.83 2.31 0.42
N GLY A 64 17.40 1.16 0.96
CA GLY A 64 18.21 0.30 1.80
C GLY A 64 19.53 -0.09 1.12
N THR A 65 20.61 -0.17 1.91
CA THR A 65 22.00 -0.36 1.43
C THR A 65 22.16 -1.56 0.49
N GLN A 66 21.39 -2.61 0.73
CA GLN A 66 21.34 -3.85 -0.04
C GLN A 66 20.82 -3.59 -1.46
N PHE A 67 19.69 -2.90 -1.56
CA PHE A 67 19.01 -2.63 -2.84
C PHE A 67 19.73 -1.57 -3.67
N VAL A 68 20.42 -0.62 -3.03
CA VAL A 68 21.20 0.39 -3.75
C VAL A 68 22.62 -0.05 -4.08
N SER A 69 23.06 -1.22 -3.63
CA SER A 69 24.43 -1.72 -3.87
C SER A 69 24.74 -1.90 -5.37
N ARG A 70 26.01 -1.76 -5.75
CA ARG A 70 26.47 -2.04 -7.12
C ARG A 70 26.20 -3.49 -7.53
N PHE A 71 26.35 -4.42 -6.58
CA PHE A 71 26.12 -5.85 -6.82
C PHE A 71 24.67 -6.13 -7.18
N TRP A 72 23.71 -5.66 -6.37
CA TRP A 72 22.28 -5.87 -6.63
C TRP A 72 21.82 -5.20 -7.92
N ARG A 73 22.23 -3.95 -8.17
CA ARG A 73 21.95 -3.27 -9.44
C ARG A 73 22.54 -4.01 -10.64
N GLY A 74 23.76 -4.51 -10.50
CA GLY A 74 24.44 -5.32 -11.51
C GLY A 74 23.66 -6.60 -11.81
N PHE A 75 23.24 -7.33 -10.77
CA PHE A 75 22.38 -8.51 -10.91
C PHE A 75 21.08 -8.16 -11.65
N CYS A 76 20.30 -7.19 -11.15
CA CYS A 76 19.03 -6.80 -11.77
C CYS A 76 19.19 -6.40 -13.24
N LYS A 77 20.19 -5.59 -13.57
CA LYS A 77 20.46 -5.16 -14.95
C LYS A 77 20.76 -6.34 -15.87
N ASN A 78 21.59 -7.29 -15.44
CA ASN A 78 22.01 -8.41 -16.28
C ASN A 78 20.90 -9.46 -16.51
N VAL A 79 19.93 -9.54 -15.60
CA VAL A 79 18.79 -10.46 -15.73
C VAL A 79 17.52 -9.77 -16.25
N GLY A 80 17.60 -8.49 -16.64
CA GLY A 80 16.48 -7.76 -17.26
C GLY A 80 15.42 -7.25 -16.29
N ILE A 81 15.77 -7.02 -15.01
CA ILE A 81 14.86 -6.46 -14.00
C ILE A 81 15.02 -4.94 -13.94
N ASP A 82 13.92 -4.21 -14.15
CA ASP A 82 13.87 -2.76 -13.95
C ASP A 82 13.78 -2.41 -12.46
N LEU A 83 14.88 -1.92 -11.90
CA LEU A 83 14.95 -1.53 -10.49
C LEU A 83 14.53 -0.06 -10.29
N SER A 84 13.52 0.15 -9.44
CA SER A 84 13.01 1.47 -9.05
C SER A 84 13.08 1.65 -7.54
N PHE A 85 13.46 2.85 -7.10
CA PHE A 85 13.55 3.19 -5.67
C PHE A 85 12.42 4.13 -5.24
N SER A 86 11.80 3.85 -4.10
CA SER A 86 10.90 4.82 -3.49
C SER A 86 11.67 6.09 -3.07
N SER A 87 11.07 7.24 -3.32
CA SER A 87 11.62 8.52 -2.86
C SER A 87 11.28 8.74 -1.39
N ALA A 88 12.23 9.22 -0.59
CA ALA A 88 12.00 9.57 0.81
C ALA A 88 10.92 10.64 1.04
N TYR A 89 10.49 11.36 -0.01
CA TYR A 89 9.60 12.52 0.07
C TYR A 89 8.28 12.43 -0.74
N HIS A 90 7.99 11.32 -1.43
CA HIS A 90 6.68 11.11 -2.08
C HIS A 90 5.97 9.83 -1.59
N PRO A 91 5.04 9.95 -0.62
CA PRO A 91 4.23 8.85 -0.10
C PRO A 91 3.33 8.14 -1.12
N GLN A 92 3.15 8.72 -2.31
CA GLN A 92 2.27 8.16 -3.34
C GLN A 92 2.92 7.02 -4.15
N THR A 93 4.23 7.04 -4.37
CA THR A 93 4.92 6.03 -5.19
C THR A 93 5.21 4.76 -4.39
N ASN A 94 5.42 4.88 -3.07
CA ASN A 94 5.63 3.74 -2.17
C ASN A 94 4.38 3.31 -1.39
N GLY A 95 3.27 4.05 -1.48
CA GLY A 95 2.11 3.83 -0.63
C GLY A 95 1.48 2.44 -0.77
N ALA A 96 1.72 1.72 -1.87
CA ALA A 96 1.29 0.32 -2.02
C ALA A 96 2.17 -0.64 -1.20
N ALA A 97 3.50 -0.49 -1.25
CA ALA A 97 4.43 -1.32 -0.47
C ALA A 97 4.38 -0.95 1.02
N GLU A 98 4.28 0.34 1.38
CA GLU A 98 4.08 0.76 2.77
C GLU A 98 2.76 0.26 3.35
N ARG A 99 1.65 0.32 2.60
CA ARG A 99 0.37 -0.24 3.07
C ARG A 99 0.45 -1.75 3.21
N ALA A 100 1.15 -2.42 2.30
CA ALA A 100 1.30 -3.86 2.34
C ALA A 100 2.21 -4.29 3.52
N ASN A 101 3.34 -3.61 3.75
CA ASN A 101 4.20 -3.83 4.92
C ASN A 101 3.50 -3.49 6.24
N GLN A 102 2.75 -2.38 6.31
CA GLN A 102 1.94 -2.06 7.49
C GLN A 102 0.85 -3.11 7.75
N ASN A 103 0.29 -3.69 6.69
CA ASN A 103 -0.66 -4.79 6.84
C ASN A 103 0.06 -6.00 7.41
N VAL A 104 1.19 -6.40 6.81
CA VAL A 104 2.02 -7.52 7.27
C VAL A 104 2.45 -7.35 8.72
N GLU A 105 2.98 -6.19 9.12
CA GLU A 105 3.32 -5.91 10.52
C GLU A 105 2.12 -6.01 11.46
N LYS A 106 0.95 -5.49 11.07
CA LYS A 106 -0.27 -5.62 11.89
C LYS A 106 -0.68 -7.08 12.02
N TYR A 107 -0.57 -7.84 10.93
CA TYR A 107 -0.89 -9.25 10.91
C TYR A 107 0.08 -10.04 11.78
N LEU A 108 1.40 -9.85 11.61
CA LEU A 108 2.44 -10.41 12.46
C LEU A 108 2.17 -10.08 13.93
N ARG A 109 1.90 -8.82 14.30
CA ARG A 109 1.57 -8.44 15.68
C ARG A 109 0.36 -9.18 16.27
N CYS A 110 -0.57 -9.65 15.45
CA CYS A 110 -1.72 -10.42 15.94
C CYS A 110 -1.41 -11.92 16.11
N PHE A 111 -0.35 -12.44 15.50
CA PHE A 111 0.00 -13.87 15.53
C PHE A 111 1.16 -14.19 16.47
N ILE A 112 2.05 -13.23 16.69
CA ILE A 112 3.23 -13.38 17.54
C ILE A 112 2.77 -13.65 18.98
N SER A 113 3.36 -14.67 19.63
CA SER A 113 3.09 -15.03 21.02
C SER A 113 3.37 -13.85 21.96
N GLU A 114 2.84 -13.86 23.19
CA GLU A 114 3.20 -12.86 24.20
C GLU A 114 4.71 -12.77 24.44
N ARG A 115 5.43 -13.89 24.25
CA ARG A 115 6.89 -14.00 24.39
C ARG A 115 7.66 -13.52 23.16
N GLN A 116 6.99 -13.39 22.02
CA GLN A 116 7.53 -12.92 20.75
C GLN A 116 8.73 -13.70 20.18
N ASP A 117 8.90 -14.96 20.58
CA ASP A 117 10.07 -15.80 20.30
C ASP A 117 9.83 -16.90 19.26
N ASN A 118 8.59 -17.08 18.79
CA ASN A 118 8.20 -18.14 17.86
C ASN A 118 7.69 -17.63 16.50
N TRP A 119 7.87 -16.34 16.21
CA TRP A 119 7.31 -15.72 15.00
C TRP A 119 7.86 -16.32 13.70
N SER A 120 9.09 -16.84 13.70
CA SER A 120 9.67 -17.44 12.48
C SER A 120 8.96 -18.73 12.08
N ASP A 121 8.45 -19.50 13.06
CA ASP A 121 7.69 -20.74 12.80
C ASP A 121 6.27 -20.46 12.32
N LEU A 122 5.72 -19.32 12.73
CA LEU A 122 4.38 -18.89 12.37
C LEU A 122 4.33 -18.22 10.99
N LEU A 123 5.48 -17.81 10.46
CA LEU A 123 5.57 -17.02 9.24
C LEU A 123 4.99 -17.74 8.00
N PRO A 124 5.23 -19.05 7.77
CA PRO A 124 4.58 -19.77 6.67
C PRO A 124 3.06 -19.81 6.79
N TRP A 125 2.53 -19.97 8.01
CA TRP A 125 1.09 -19.95 8.27
C TRP A 125 0.48 -18.57 8.04
N ALA A 126 1.19 -17.51 8.45
CA ALA A 126 0.79 -16.14 8.18
C ALA A 126 0.78 -15.86 6.67
N GLU A 127 1.81 -16.30 5.94
CA GLU A 127 1.87 -16.18 4.48
C GLU A 127 0.68 -16.86 3.80
N TYR A 128 0.42 -18.12 4.17
CA TYR A 128 -0.68 -18.90 3.64
C TYR A 128 -2.02 -18.23 3.88
N ALA A 129 -2.25 -17.75 5.11
CA ALA A 129 -3.50 -17.12 5.49
C ALA A 129 -3.71 -15.76 4.80
N LEU A 130 -2.63 -14.97 4.65
CA LEU A 130 -2.69 -13.68 3.94
C LEU A 130 -2.93 -13.86 2.45
N ASN A 131 -2.28 -14.84 1.83
CA ASN A 131 -2.45 -15.11 0.41
C ASN A 131 -3.80 -15.77 0.10
N SER A 132 -4.42 -16.47 1.05
CA SER A 132 -5.75 -17.08 0.91
C SER A 132 -6.90 -16.13 1.29
N ALA A 133 -6.61 -14.99 1.93
CA ALA A 133 -7.63 -14.04 2.34
C ALA A 133 -8.17 -13.26 1.13
N VAL A 134 -9.48 -13.32 0.92
CA VAL A 134 -10.15 -12.56 -0.15
C VAL A 134 -10.05 -11.06 0.12
N SER A 135 -9.55 -10.32 -0.87
CA SER A 135 -9.51 -8.86 -0.80
C SER A 135 -10.86 -8.27 -1.21
N GLU A 136 -11.43 -7.39 -0.38
CA GLU A 136 -12.66 -6.66 -0.73
C GLU A 136 -12.52 -5.83 -2.01
N ALA A 137 -11.31 -5.41 -2.37
CA ALA A 137 -11.07 -4.56 -3.54
C ALA A 137 -11.13 -5.34 -4.87
N SER A 138 -10.64 -6.58 -4.89
CA SER A 138 -10.60 -7.43 -6.09
C SER A 138 -11.68 -8.51 -6.11
N GLY A 139 -12.28 -8.84 -4.97
CA GLY A 139 -13.20 -9.98 -4.84
C GLY A 139 -12.51 -11.34 -4.88
N HIS A 140 -11.18 -11.38 -4.99
CA HIS A 140 -10.37 -12.59 -5.10
C HIS A 140 -9.24 -12.60 -4.07
N SER A 141 -8.80 -13.79 -3.66
CA SER A 141 -7.59 -13.93 -2.86
C SER A 141 -6.35 -13.69 -3.75
N PRO A 142 -5.23 -13.23 -3.16
CA PRO A 142 -3.95 -13.20 -3.88
C PRO A 142 -3.58 -14.55 -4.51
N PHE A 143 -3.83 -15.65 -3.80
CA PHE A 143 -3.55 -17.00 -4.28
C PHE A 143 -4.37 -17.34 -5.54
N PHE A 144 -5.68 -17.08 -5.51
CA PHE A 144 -6.54 -17.24 -6.69
C PHE A 144 -6.09 -16.36 -7.86
N THR A 145 -5.67 -15.13 -7.57
CA THR A 145 -5.22 -14.19 -8.62
C THR A 145 -3.97 -14.68 -9.34
N VAL A 146 -3.08 -15.39 -8.65
CA VAL A 146 -1.84 -15.92 -9.23
C VAL A 146 -2.06 -17.29 -9.89
N TYR A 147 -2.78 -18.20 -9.23
CA TYR A 147 -2.84 -19.61 -9.64
C TYR A 147 -4.19 -20.04 -10.24
N GLY A 148 -5.23 -19.21 -10.16
CA GLY A 148 -6.56 -19.50 -10.68
C GLY A 148 -7.41 -20.44 -9.82
N PHE A 149 -6.95 -20.80 -8.62
CA PHE A 149 -7.71 -21.59 -7.64
C PHE A 149 -7.42 -21.09 -6.23
N ASP A 150 -8.35 -21.30 -5.30
CA ASP A 150 -8.11 -21.06 -3.88
C ASP A 150 -7.55 -22.33 -3.23
N PRO A 151 -6.53 -22.21 -2.35
CA PRO A 151 -5.93 -23.38 -1.74
C PRO A 151 -6.87 -23.93 -0.64
N PRO A 152 -6.80 -25.23 -0.33
CA PRO A 152 -7.71 -25.85 0.63
C PRO A 152 -7.57 -25.21 2.02
N VAL A 153 -8.68 -24.88 2.66
CA VAL A 153 -8.65 -24.37 4.03
C VAL A 153 -8.15 -25.49 4.94
N LEU A 154 -7.21 -25.19 5.83
CA LEU A 154 -6.75 -26.15 6.83
C LEU A 154 -7.96 -26.63 7.66
N PRO A 155 -8.19 -27.96 7.80
CA PRO A 155 -9.31 -28.47 8.56
C PRO A 155 -9.30 -27.95 10.00
N THR A 156 -10.49 -27.64 10.53
CA THR A 156 -10.67 -27.18 11.91
C THR A 156 -10.63 -28.33 12.92
N ALA A 157 -10.67 -29.57 12.44
CA ALA A 157 -10.58 -30.77 13.26
C ALA A 157 -9.93 -31.88 12.44
N PHE A 158 -9.10 -32.67 13.11
CA PHE A 158 -8.48 -33.87 12.58
C PHE A 158 -9.04 -35.09 13.31
N PRO A 159 -9.20 -36.25 12.64
CA PRO A 159 -9.55 -37.48 13.32
C PRO A 159 -8.39 -37.90 14.24
N ASP A 160 -8.72 -38.52 15.37
CA ASP A 160 -7.72 -39.09 16.28
C ASP A 160 -6.88 -40.13 15.53
N THR A 161 -5.56 -40.04 15.72
CA THR A 161 -4.61 -40.98 15.12
C THR A 161 -4.12 -41.96 16.18
N ALA A 162 -3.50 -43.06 15.74
CA ALA A 162 -2.84 -44.00 16.67
C ALA A 162 -1.46 -43.50 17.13
N ILE A 163 -1.10 -42.24 16.84
CA ILE A 163 0.24 -41.67 17.05
C ILE A 163 0.10 -40.43 17.94
N PRO A 164 0.31 -40.56 19.27
CA PRO A 164 0.07 -39.45 20.21
C PRO A 164 0.84 -38.16 19.89
N ALA A 165 2.08 -38.29 19.39
CA ALA A 165 2.89 -37.14 18.98
C ALA A 165 2.30 -36.40 17.77
N LEU A 166 1.61 -37.12 16.87
CA LEU A 166 0.91 -36.52 15.74
C LEU A 166 -0.36 -35.81 16.21
N ASP A 167 -1.11 -36.40 17.13
CA ASP A 167 -2.33 -35.77 17.68
C ASP A 167 -1.99 -34.47 18.42
N GLU A 168 -0.92 -34.47 19.23
CA GLU A 168 -0.42 -33.26 19.90
C GLU A 168 0.00 -32.19 18.88
N HIS A 169 0.68 -32.59 17.81
CA HIS A 169 1.08 -31.68 16.75
C HIS A 169 -0.13 -31.10 15.99
N LEU A 170 -1.11 -31.94 15.64
CA LEU A 170 -2.34 -31.53 14.95
C LEU A 170 -3.19 -30.60 15.83
N ALA A 171 -3.26 -30.86 17.14
CA ALA A 171 -3.91 -29.96 18.10
C ALA A 171 -3.23 -28.58 18.12
N SER A 172 -1.89 -28.55 18.21
CA SER A 172 -1.10 -27.31 18.17
C SER A 172 -1.28 -26.54 16.85
N LEU A 173 -1.31 -27.24 15.73
CA LEU A 173 -1.57 -26.65 14.41
C LEU A 173 -2.97 -26.06 14.31
N THR A 174 -3.98 -26.78 14.78
CA THR A 174 -5.39 -26.33 14.77
C THR A 174 -5.57 -25.08 15.63
N GLU A 175 -4.96 -25.06 16.81
CA GLU A 175 -4.97 -23.89 17.68
C GLU A 175 -4.28 -22.69 17.02
N THR A 176 -3.08 -22.90 16.47
CA THR A 176 -2.32 -21.86 15.76
C THR A 176 -3.11 -21.29 14.60
N TRP A 177 -3.69 -22.16 13.77
CA TRP A 177 -4.52 -21.75 12.64
C TRP A 177 -5.79 -21.00 13.08
N GLY A 178 -6.44 -21.47 14.14
CA GLY A 178 -7.61 -20.81 14.72
C GLY A 178 -7.28 -19.39 15.19
N ARG A 179 -6.15 -19.21 15.88
CA ARG A 179 -5.63 -17.89 16.27
C ARG A 179 -5.36 -17.02 15.05
N VAL A 180 -4.74 -17.58 14.01
CA VAL A 180 -4.45 -16.87 12.76
C VAL A 180 -5.74 -16.37 12.09
N LYS A 181 -6.73 -17.23 11.94
CA LYS A 181 -8.00 -16.86 11.33
C LYS A 181 -8.73 -15.75 12.11
N GLN A 182 -8.81 -15.87 13.43
CA GLN A 182 -9.45 -14.86 14.28
C GLN A 182 -8.75 -13.50 14.20
N ALA A 183 -7.41 -13.50 14.18
CA ALA A 183 -6.63 -12.28 14.07
C ALA A 183 -6.80 -11.59 12.70
N LEU A 184 -6.90 -12.36 11.60
CA LEU A 184 -7.23 -11.84 10.28
C LEU A 184 -8.60 -11.16 10.25
N GLU A 185 -9.61 -11.84 10.79
CA GLU A 185 -10.99 -11.35 10.86
C GLU A 185 -11.07 -10.04 11.68
N ARG A 186 -10.45 -10.01 12.87
CA ARG A 186 -10.39 -8.80 13.71
C ARG A 186 -9.70 -7.63 13.01
N SER A 187 -8.56 -7.88 12.36
CA SER A 187 -7.84 -6.85 11.60
C SER A 187 -8.70 -6.30 10.46
N SER A 188 -9.40 -7.16 9.72
CA SER A 188 -10.33 -6.77 8.66
C SER A 188 -11.48 -5.92 9.20
N ILE A 189 -12.13 -6.32 10.29
CA ILE A 189 -13.22 -5.56 10.94
C ILE A 189 -12.74 -4.17 11.39
N VAL A 190 -11.57 -4.08 12.01
CA VAL A 190 -11.00 -2.81 12.46
C VAL A 190 -10.66 -1.91 11.27
N GLN A 191 -10.09 -2.48 10.20
CA GLN A 191 -9.81 -1.74 8.97
C GLN A 191 -11.10 -1.21 8.33
N LYS A 192 -12.14 -2.05 8.24
CA LYS A 192 -13.46 -1.68 7.74
C LYS A 192 -14.08 -0.56 8.56
N THR A 193 -14.11 -0.69 9.87
CA THR A 193 -14.67 0.33 10.76
C THR A 193 -13.90 1.66 10.65
N LYS A 194 -12.58 1.63 10.50
CA LYS A 194 -11.76 2.83 10.25
C LYS A 194 -11.99 3.43 8.86
N ALA A 195 -12.16 2.60 7.83
CA ALA A 195 -12.45 3.05 6.47
C ALA A 195 -13.86 3.66 6.39
N ASP A 196 -14.86 3.03 6.99
CA ASP A 196 -16.24 3.48 7.03
C ASP A 196 -16.40 4.75 7.86
N ARG A 197 -15.68 4.88 8.99
CA ARG A 197 -15.60 6.16 9.74
C ARG A 197 -15.04 7.31 8.91
N ARG A 198 -14.19 7.04 7.91
CA ARG A 198 -13.65 8.04 6.98
C ARG A 198 -14.53 8.26 5.76
N ARG A 199 -15.41 7.30 5.43
CA ARG A 199 -16.49 7.42 4.44
C ARG A 199 -17.70 8.09 5.10
N GLY A 200 -17.56 9.37 5.48
CA GLY A 200 -18.76 10.20 5.53
C GLY A 200 -19.43 10.19 4.15
N PRO A 201 -20.76 10.32 4.04
CA PRO A 201 -21.41 10.47 2.74
C PRO A 201 -20.71 11.60 2.00
N ALA A 202 -20.22 11.32 0.78
CA ALA A 202 -19.66 12.37 -0.06
C ALA A 202 -20.72 13.48 -0.16
N PRO A 203 -20.37 14.75 0.10
CA PRO A 203 -21.35 15.82 0.00
C PRO A 203 -21.98 15.77 -1.40
N VAL A 204 -23.30 15.67 -1.46
CA VAL A 204 -24.02 15.72 -2.73
C VAL A 204 -24.08 17.18 -3.12
N TYR A 205 -23.34 17.53 -4.16
CA TYR A 205 -23.34 18.89 -4.69
C TYR A 205 -24.38 19.03 -5.80
N GLN A 206 -25.00 20.21 -5.88
CA GLN A 206 -25.95 20.55 -6.92
C GLN A 206 -25.29 21.35 -8.04
N VAL A 207 -25.88 21.30 -9.23
CA VAL A 207 -25.47 22.17 -10.33
C VAL A 207 -25.70 23.62 -9.91
N GLY A 208 -24.65 24.44 -9.99
CA GLY A 208 -24.68 25.82 -9.53
C GLY A 208 -23.94 26.09 -8.22
N ASP A 209 -23.65 25.06 -7.42
CA ASP A 209 -22.90 25.21 -6.18
C ASP A 209 -21.47 25.74 -6.44
N ARG A 210 -20.99 26.55 -5.50
CA ARG A 210 -19.60 27.01 -5.48
C ARG A 210 -18.77 26.11 -4.57
N VAL A 211 -17.74 25.51 -5.13
CA VAL A 211 -16.87 24.57 -4.43
C VAL A 211 -15.40 24.96 -4.57
N TRP A 212 -14.64 24.69 -3.52
CA TRP A 212 -13.19 24.74 -3.54
C TRP A 212 -12.65 23.43 -4.12
N LEU A 213 -11.70 23.50 -5.04
CA LEU A 213 -11.03 22.35 -5.64
C LEU A 213 -9.68 22.11 -4.95
N SER A 214 -9.42 20.89 -4.50
CA SER A 214 -8.15 20.49 -3.89
C SER A 214 -6.99 20.65 -4.88
N SER A 215 -5.91 21.32 -4.46
CA SER A 215 -4.72 21.51 -5.29
C SER A 215 -3.74 20.32 -5.29
N ARG A 216 -4.03 19.23 -4.54
CA ARG A 216 -3.12 18.07 -4.41
C ARG A 216 -2.66 17.47 -5.74
N ASN A 217 -3.53 17.51 -6.76
CA ASN A 217 -3.27 16.92 -8.07
C ASN A 217 -3.24 17.99 -9.20
N VAL A 218 -3.11 19.26 -8.84
CA VAL A 218 -3.10 20.39 -9.77
C VAL A 218 -1.68 20.92 -9.81
N LYS A 219 -1.06 20.96 -11.00
CA LYS A 219 0.23 21.63 -11.19
C LYS A 219 0.00 23.13 -11.06
N LEU A 220 0.30 23.69 -9.88
CA LEU A 220 0.26 25.14 -9.65
C LEU A 220 1.61 25.74 -10.03
N LEU A 221 1.59 26.79 -10.85
CA LEU A 221 2.76 27.60 -11.15
C LEU A 221 3.00 28.56 -9.97
N VAL A 222 3.53 28.03 -8.87
CA VAL A 222 3.88 28.80 -7.67
C VAL A 222 5.35 28.56 -7.29
N PRO A 223 6.06 29.57 -6.74
CA PRO A 223 7.48 29.45 -6.40
C PRO A 223 7.79 28.33 -5.39
N SER A 224 6.83 27.97 -4.53
CA SER A 224 6.98 26.90 -3.54
C SER A 224 5.71 26.07 -3.41
N MET A 225 5.79 24.79 -3.75
CA MET A 225 4.70 23.82 -3.56
C MET A 225 4.36 23.60 -2.08
N LYS A 226 5.29 23.89 -1.16
CA LYS A 226 5.07 23.77 0.29
C LYS A 226 4.19 24.90 0.84
N LEU A 227 4.24 26.07 0.20
CA LEU A 227 3.41 27.25 0.54
C LEU A 227 2.21 27.42 -0.39
N ALA A 228 2.02 26.49 -1.33
CA ALA A 228 0.90 26.53 -2.26
C ALA A 228 -0.45 26.43 -1.52
N PRO A 229 -1.48 27.16 -1.98
CA PRO A 229 -2.81 27.04 -1.40
C PRO A 229 -3.32 25.60 -1.57
N ARG A 230 -3.77 24.98 -0.47
CA ARG A 230 -4.29 23.59 -0.46
C ARG A 230 -5.58 23.40 -1.26
N TYR A 231 -6.30 24.49 -1.50
CA TYR A 231 -7.52 24.53 -2.28
C TYR A 231 -7.52 25.79 -3.16
N ILE A 232 -8.02 25.65 -4.39
CA ILE A 232 -8.16 26.70 -5.39
C ILE A 232 -9.63 26.88 -5.79
N GLY A 233 -9.97 28.04 -6.33
CA GLY A 233 -11.36 28.43 -6.60
C GLY A 233 -11.83 29.52 -5.64
N PRO A 234 -13.15 29.72 -5.43
CA PRO A 234 -14.24 28.78 -5.68
C PRO A 234 -14.66 28.68 -7.16
N TYR A 235 -14.90 27.45 -7.63
CA TYR A 235 -15.43 27.18 -8.97
C TYR A 235 -16.89 26.74 -8.90
N LYS A 236 -17.65 27.09 -9.94
CA LYS A 236 -19.05 26.71 -10.06
C LYS A 236 -19.17 25.30 -10.64
N ILE A 237 -20.05 24.47 -10.09
CA ILE A 237 -20.40 23.18 -10.69
C ILE A 237 -21.31 23.41 -11.90
N LEU A 238 -20.86 22.98 -13.08
CA LEU A 238 -21.59 23.09 -14.34
C LEU A 238 -22.57 21.93 -14.53
N ARG A 239 -22.13 20.71 -14.23
CA ARG A 239 -22.96 19.50 -14.37
C ARG A 239 -22.44 18.37 -13.50
N ARG A 240 -23.35 17.51 -13.05
CA ARG A 240 -23.03 16.24 -12.40
C ARG A 240 -22.96 15.16 -13.47
N LEU A 241 -21.81 14.49 -13.59
CA LEU A 241 -21.57 13.46 -14.61
C LEU A 241 -21.80 12.05 -14.08
N SER A 242 -21.58 11.83 -12.79
CA SER A 242 -21.87 10.58 -12.10
C SER A 242 -22.30 10.85 -10.66
N PRO A 243 -22.73 9.85 -9.88
CA PRO A 243 -23.04 10.04 -8.46
C PRO A 243 -21.90 10.69 -7.67
N VAL A 244 -20.66 10.56 -8.14
CA VAL A 244 -19.44 11.01 -7.44
C VAL A 244 -18.56 11.97 -8.24
N SER A 245 -18.89 12.30 -9.50
CA SER A 245 -18.06 13.15 -10.38
C SER A 245 -18.81 14.39 -10.89
N TYR A 246 -18.14 15.54 -10.82
CA TYR A 246 -18.70 16.85 -11.15
C TYR A 246 -17.79 17.62 -12.13
N ALA A 247 -18.39 18.29 -13.10
CA ALA A 247 -17.68 19.21 -13.99
C ALA A 247 -17.68 20.63 -13.43
N LEU A 248 -16.52 21.27 -13.37
CA LEU A 248 -16.34 22.62 -12.84
C LEU A 248 -16.15 23.65 -13.96
N ALA A 249 -16.60 24.88 -13.70
CA ALA A 249 -16.26 26.05 -14.51
C ALA A 249 -14.85 26.52 -14.19
N LEU A 250 -13.85 25.89 -14.81
CA LEU A 250 -12.46 26.30 -14.71
C LEU A 250 -12.17 27.49 -15.64
N PRO A 251 -11.33 28.46 -15.22
CA PRO A 251 -10.82 29.51 -16.09
C PRO A 251 -10.00 28.94 -17.26
N SER A 252 -10.00 29.63 -18.40
CA SER A 252 -9.29 29.25 -19.63
C SER A 252 -7.77 29.08 -19.46
N HIS A 253 -7.17 29.72 -18.44
CA HIS A 253 -5.75 29.59 -18.13
C HIS A 253 -5.39 28.29 -17.39
N ILE A 254 -6.36 27.56 -16.85
CA ILE A 254 -6.12 26.26 -16.19
C ILE A 254 -6.34 25.13 -17.22
N ARG A 255 -5.24 24.64 -17.81
CA ARG A 255 -5.25 23.55 -18.81
C ARG A 255 -5.37 22.16 -18.16
N ILE A 256 -6.35 21.97 -17.27
CA ILE A 256 -6.64 20.70 -16.61
C ILE A 256 -8.05 20.25 -16.99
N HIS A 257 -8.25 18.95 -17.16
CA HIS A 257 -9.57 18.39 -17.41
C HIS A 257 -10.56 18.83 -16.32
N ASN A 258 -11.73 19.35 -16.71
CA ASN A 258 -12.64 20.04 -15.81
C ASN A 258 -13.54 19.12 -14.97
N VAL A 259 -13.29 17.81 -14.98
CA VAL A 259 -14.09 16.81 -14.26
C VAL A 259 -13.33 16.30 -13.05
N PHE A 260 -13.95 16.42 -11.88
CA PHE A 260 -13.34 16.04 -10.61
C PHE A 260 -14.26 15.16 -9.77
N HIS A 261 -13.66 14.24 -9.03
CA HIS A 261 -14.35 13.44 -8.04
C HIS A 261 -14.75 14.30 -6.82
N GLY A 262 -15.92 14.06 -6.24
CA GLY A 262 -16.48 14.85 -5.13
C GLY A 262 -15.60 14.89 -3.87
N SER A 263 -14.72 13.91 -3.68
CA SER A 263 -13.71 13.91 -2.60
C SER A 263 -12.64 15.00 -2.75
N LEU A 264 -12.48 15.56 -3.94
CA LEU A 264 -11.56 16.67 -4.22
C LEU A 264 -12.22 18.03 -4.06
N LEU A 265 -13.53 18.06 -3.76
CA LEU A 265 -14.31 19.27 -3.63
C LEU A 265 -14.57 19.56 -2.15
N LYS A 266 -14.68 20.84 -1.80
CA LYS A 266 -15.11 21.30 -0.48
C LYS A 266 -16.16 22.39 -0.65
N PRO A 267 -17.32 22.32 0.05
CA PRO A 267 -18.35 23.34 -0.08
C PRO A 267 -17.82 24.71 0.35
N LEU A 268 -18.23 25.76 -0.35
CA LEU A 268 -18.02 27.14 0.09
C LEU A 268 -19.00 27.44 1.24
N LEU A 269 -18.54 27.31 2.48
CA LEU A 269 -19.31 27.75 3.64
C LEU A 269 -19.35 29.28 3.64
N CYS A 270 -20.51 29.85 3.34
CA CYS A 270 -20.72 31.28 3.36
C CYS A 270 -20.85 31.74 4.82
N ASN A 271 -19.72 32.03 5.47
CA ASN A 271 -19.76 32.69 6.76
C ASN A 271 -19.97 34.19 6.52
N ARG A 272 -21.10 34.76 6.98
CA ARG A 272 -21.51 36.16 6.76
C ARG A 272 -20.50 37.21 7.26
N TYR A 273 -19.43 36.79 7.93
CA TYR A 273 -18.36 37.64 8.47
C TYR A 273 -17.00 37.46 7.78
N SER A 274 -16.87 36.56 6.78
CA SER A 274 -15.59 36.35 6.09
C SER A 274 -15.47 37.28 4.89
N ARG A 275 -14.68 38.36 5.02
CA ARG A 275 -14.18 39.12 3.87
C ARG A 275 -13.32 38.19 3.01
N VAL A 276 -13.91 37.58 1.99
CA VAL A 276 -13.18 36.79 0.99
C VAL A 276 -12.36 37.77 0.15
N ARG A 277 -11.10 38.00 0.53
CA ARG A 277 -10.13 38.56 -0.40
C ARG A 277 -9.76 37.44 -1.37
N ALA A 278 -10.16 37.58 -2.63
CA ALA A 278 -9.62 36.73 -3.68
C ALA A 278 -8.09 36.92 -3.69
N PRO A 279 -7.27 35.86 -3.64
CA PRO A 279 -5.85 36.01 -3.88
C PRO A 279 -5.66 36.62 -5.28
N PRO A 280 -4.69 37.54 -5.46
CA PRO A 280 -4.45 38.13 -6.77
C PRO A 280 -4.13 37.02 -7.79
N PRO A 281 -4.60 37.16 -9.04
CA PRO A 281 -4.21 36.24 -10.11
C PRO A 281 -2.67 36.26 -10.25
N PRO A 282 -2.04 35.12 -10.56
CA PRO A 282 -0.60 35.11 -10.85
C PRO A 282 -0.30 36.06 -12.00
N VAL A 283 0.63 36.99 -11.79
CA VAL A 283 1.09 37.95 -12.79
C VAL A 283 2.04 37.23 -13.76
N SER A 284 1.75 37.31 -15.05
CA SER A 284 2.67 36.99 -16.13
C SER A 284 3.62 38.16 -16.36
N VAL A 285 4.93 37.95 -16.24
CA VAL A 285 5.91 38.85 -16.85
C VAL A 285 6.23 38.28 -18.23
N GLU A 286 5.88 39.03 -19.28
CA GLU A 286 6.33 38.79 -20.64
C GLU A 286 7.82 39.13 -20.76
N GLY A 287 8.58 38.28 -21.46
CA GLY A 287 9.88 38.60 -22.05
C GLY A 287 11.09 38.59 -21.10
N GLU A 288 12.00 37.64 -21.29
CA GLU A 288 13.23 37.88 -22.05
C GLU A 288 13.90 36.54 -22.41
N GLU A 289 14.23 36.38 -23.69
CA GLU A 289 15.31 35.50 -24.13
C GLU A 289 16.62 36.17 -23.72
N GLU A 290 17.50 35.46 -23.02
CA GLU A 290 18.93 35.75 -23.06
C GLU A 290 19.70 34.45 -23.27
N PHE A 291 20.36 34.37 -24.42
CA PHE A 291 21.47 33.48 -24.68
C PHE A 291 22.71 34.05 -23.99
N GLU A 292 23.32 33.25 -23.11
CA GLU A 292 24.74 32.82 -23.15
C GLU A 292 24.96 31.65 -22.17
#